data_AF-A0A967YKE0-F1
#
_entry.id   AF-A0A967YKE0-F1
#
_cell.length_a   1.000
_cell.length_b   1.000
_cell.length_c   1.000
_cell.angle_alpha   90.00
_cell.angle_beta   90.00
_cell.angle_gamma   90.00
#
_symmetry.space_group_name_H-M   'P 1'
#
loop_
_entity.id
_entity.type
_entity.pdbx_description
1 polymer ?
#
loop_
_entity_poly.entity_id
_entity_poly.type
_entity_poly.pdbx_seq_one_letter_code
_entity_poly.pdbx_strand_id
1 'polypeptide(L)'
;LEGIEFPILPGETARFIEMNIIPSGLNVVLNPITGMSVSVAIFGSAHLDVNQINIDSLLLESPALKRTAKSSQPVTICHINDDPYPDLRVEFEANKSPLNSDFNYAILNGRLSDGTIIKGISILDYKF
;
A
#
# COMPACT_ATOMS: atom_id res chain seq x y z
N LEU A 1 -15.89 -5.38 6.85
CA LEU A 1 -14.73 -6.25 6.55
C LEU A 1 -14.72 -7.37 7.58
N GLU A 2 -15.57 -8.39 7.41
CA GLU A 2 -15.47 -9.60 8.21
C GLU A 2 -14.57 -10.61 7.47
N GLY A 3 -13.61 -11.21 8.17
CA GLY A 3 -12.98 -12.47 7.76
C GLY A 3 -11.80 -12.42 6.78
N ILE A 4 -10.93 -11.40 6.81
CA ILE A 4 -9.61 -11.51 6.16
C ILE A 4 -8.64 -12.15 7.15
N GLU A 5 -8.34 -13.43 6.97
CA GLU A 5 -7.33 -14.14 7.75
C GLU A 5 -5.93 -13.88 7.19
N PHE A 6 -5.01 -13.54 8.07
CA PHE A 6 -3.60 -13.37 7.75
C PHE A 6 -2.80 -14.51 8.38
N PRO A 7 -2.40 -15.54 7.63
CA PRO A 7 -1.59 -16.62 8.20
C PRO A 7 -0.23 -16.06 8.60
N ILE A 8 0.12 -16.21 9.89
CA ILE A 8 1.45 -15.91 10.45
C ILE A 8 2.05 -17.27 10.81
N LEU A 9 3.23 -17.59 10.27
CA LEU A 9 3.86 -18.89 10.56
C LEU A 9 4.43 -18.90 11.99
N PRO A 10 4.54 -20.08 12.63
CA PRO A 10 5.20 -20.19 13.93
C PRO A 10 6.61 -19.59 13.91
N GLY A 11 6.88 -18.64 14.80
CA GLY A 11 8.16 -17.93 14.90
C GLY A 11 8.24 -16.63 14.08
N GLU A 12 7.24 -16.31 13.26
CA GLU A 12 7.17 -15.02 12.58
C GLU A 12 6.56 -13.94 13.50
N THR A 13 7.15 -12.75 13.47
CA THR A 13 6.56 -11.55 14.08
C THR A 13 5.87 -10.75 12.98
N ALA A 14 4.63 -10.32 13.22
CA ALA A 14 3.89 -9.46 12.31
C ALA A 14 3.46 -8.16 13.01
N ARG A 15 3.43 -7.06 12.26
CA ARG A 15 2.90 -5.76 12.68
C ARG A 15 1.84 -5.28 11.69
N PHE A 16 0.72 -4.81 12.23
CA PHE A 16 -0.26 -4.09 11.43
C PHE A 16 0.16 -2.63 11.33
N ILE A 17 0.10 -2.10 10.11
CA ILE A 17 0.51 -0.72 9.79
C ILE A 17 -0.68 0.06 9.24
N GLU A 18 -0.68 1.36 9.50
CA GLU A 18 -1.64 2.28 8.90
C GLU A 18 -1.14 2.67 7.50
N MET A 19 -2.06 2.69 6.55
CA MET A 19 -1.76 3.06 5.18
C MET A 19 -2.97 3.72 4.53
N ASN A 20 -2.72 4.51 3.50
CA ASN A 20 -3.76 5.06 2.65
C ASN A 20 -3.38 4.94 1.18
N ILE A 21 -4.35 4.63 0.33
CA ILE A 21 -4.16 4.69 -1.11
C ILE A 21 -4.40 6.14 -1.53
N ILE A 22 -3.38 6.79 -2.08
CA ILE A 22 -3.46 8.15 -2.57
C ILE A 22 -3.93 8.09 -4.04
N PRO A 23 -5.13 8.58 -4.37
CA PRO A 23 -5.53 8.74 -5.77
C PRO A 23 -4.54 9.71 -6.42
N SER A 24 -4.06 9.39 -7.62
CA SER A 24 -3.16 10.26 -8.40
C SER A 24 -3.91 11.49 -8.97
N GLY A 25 -4.45 12.34 -8.09
CA GLY A 25 -5.12 13.61 -8.44
C GLY A 25 -6.65 13.60 -8.29
N LEU A 26 -7.24 14.77 -8.03
CA LEU A 26 -8.68 14.99 -8.18
C LEU A 26 -9.06 14.73 -9.65
N ASN A 27 -10.03 13.85 -9.91
CA ASN A 27 -10.48 13.40 -11.24
C ASN A 27 -9.57 12.39 -11.95
N VAL A 28 -9.07 11.36 -11.25
CA VAL A 28 -8.62 10.14 -11.94
C VAL A 28 -9.84 9.36 -12.43
N VAL A 29 -10.34 9.74 -13.61
CA VAL A 29 -10.84 8.72 -14.52
C VAL A 29 -9.64 7.81 -14.76
N LEU A 30 -9.66 6.60 -14.20
CA LEU A 30 -8.62 5.59 -14.40
C LEU A 30 -8.48 5.36 -15.90
N ASN A 31 -7.52 6.04 -16.52
CA ASN A 31 -7.32 6.00 -17.97
C ASN A 31 -6.51 4.74 -18.30
N PRO A 32 -7.11 3.72 -18.95
CA PRO A 32 -6.45 2.44 -19.19
C PRO A 32 -5.27 2.50 -20.19
N ILE A 33 -4.98 3.67 -20.77
CA ILE A 33 -4.04 3.84 -21.88
C ILE A 33 -2.61 4.12 -21.41
N THR A 34 -2.43 4.78 -20.26
CA THR A 34 -1.12 5.02 -19.63
C THR A 34 -0.94 4.01 -18.51
N GLY A 35 0.21 3.31 -18.45
CA GLY A 35 0.50 2.35 -17.37
C GLY A 35 0.13 2.95 -16.01
N MET A 36 -0.80 2.32 -15.30
CA MET A 36 -1.37 2.91 -14.10
C MET A 36 -0.40 2.65 -12.96
N SER A 37 0.06 3.68 -12.25
CA SER A 37 0.69 3.51 -10.95
C SER A 37 -0.32 3.83 -9.85
N VAL A 38 -0.31 3.03 -8.78
CA VAL A 38 -1.09 3.27 -7.56
C VAL A 38 -0.14 3.79 -6.52
N SER A 39 -0.36 5.02 -6.06
CA SER A 39 0.43 5.60 -4.97
C SER A 39 -0.17 5.17 -3.63
N VAL A 40 0.68 4.71 -2.72
CA VAL A 40 0.30 4.32 -1.36
C VAL A 40 1.16 5.09 -0.36
N ALA A 41 0.51 5.68 0.63
CA ALA A 41 1.14 6.19 1.83
C ALA A 41 1.17 5.10 2.90
N ILE A 42 2.32 4.88 3.52
CA ILE A 42 2.48 4.10 4.73
C ILE A 42 2.84 5.09 5.83
N PHE A 43 2.00 5.20 6.85
CA PHE A 43 2.19 6.23 7.87
C PHE A 43 3.21 5.81 8.91
N GLY A 44 4.16 6.69 9.19
CA GLY A 44 5.09 6.53 10.30
C GLY A 44 4.36 6.57 11.63
N SER A 45 4.97 6.00 12.67
CA SER A 45 4.44 6.15 14.03
C SER A 45 5.52 5.92 15.08
N ALA A 46 5.17 6.12 16.34
CA ALA A 46 6.01 5.70 17.48
C ALA A 46 6.41 4.21 17.45
N HIS A 47 5.73 3.39 16.66
CA HIS A 47 5.92 1.94 16.58
C HIS A 47 6.37 1.46 15.18
N LEU A 48 6.49 2.38 14.22
CA LEU A 48 6.94 2.11 12.86
C LEU A 48 7.86 3.23 12.37
N ASP A 49 9.16 2.92 12.29
CA ASP A 49 10.11 3.71 11.53
C ASP A 49 10.08 3.23 10.07
N VAL A 50 9.54 4.07 9.18
CA VAL A 50 9.39 3.73 7.75
C VAL A 50 10.72 3.52 7.03
N ASN A 51 11.83 4.01 7.59
CA ASN A 51 13.18 3.76 7.05
C ASN A 51 13.60 2.29 7.19
N GLN A 52 12.98 1.55 8.11
CA GLN A 52 13.24 0.13 8.29
C GLN A 52 12.49 -0.73 7.27
N ILE A 53 11.59 -0.18 6.46
CA ILE A 53 10.81 -0.96 5.50
C ILE A 53 11.73 -1.39 4.35
N ASN A 54 11.78 -2.70 4.09
CA ASN A 54 12.43 -3.23 2.90
C ASN A 54 11.49 -3.01 1.70
N ILE A 55 11.78 -1.99 0.90
CA ILE A 55 10.95 -1.56 -0.24
C ILE A 55 10.73 -2.69 -1.25
N ASP A 56 11.74 -3.52 -1.50
CA ASP A 56 11.68 -4.61 -2.48
C ASP A 56 10.76 -5.76 -2.02
N SER A 57 10.44 -5.80 -0.72
CA SER A 57 9.50 -6.76 -0.15
C SER A 57 8.04 -6.31 -0.24
N LEU A 58 7.78 -5.04 -0.61
CA LEU A 58 6.43 -4.49 -0.64
C LEU A 58 5.61 -5.05 -1.79
N LEU A 59 4.41 -5.50 -1.44
CA LEU A 59 3.45 -6.15 -2.32
C LEU A 59 2.07 -5.58 -2.05
N LEU A 60 1.48 -4.94 -3.05
CA LEU A 60 0.10 -4.46 -2.99
C LEU A 60 -0.82 -5.48 -3.65
N GLU A 61 -1.76 -5.98 -2.87
CA GLU A 61 -2.80 -6.92 -3.28
C GLU A 61 -4.15 -6.22 -3.24
N SER A 62 -4.93 -6.40 -4.29
CA SER A 62 -6.33 -6.00 -4.27
C SER A 62 -7.09 -6.98 -5.13
N PRO A 63 -8.35 -7.33 -4.80
CA PRO A 63 -9.20 -8.10 -5.68
C PRO A 63 -9.34 -7.47 -7.09
N ALA A 64 -9.08 -6.15 -7.20
CA ALA A 64 -9.04 -5.39 -8.45
C ALA A 64 -7.78 -5.62 -9.28
N LEU A 65 -6.67 -5.95 -8.63
CA LEU A 65 -5.39 -6.16 -9.26
C LEU A 65 -5.32 -7.62 -9.70
N LYS A 66 -5.34 -7.86 -11.02
CA LYS A 66 -5.16 -9.22 -11.60
C LYS A 66 -3.85 -9.91 -11.15
N ARG A 67 -2.90 -9.15 -10.61
CA ARG A 67 -1.62 -9.60 -10.03
C ARG A 67 -1.22 -8.66 -8.90
N THR A 68 -0.55 -9.21 -7.89
CA THR A 68 0.17 -8.42 -6.88
C THR A 68 1.10 -7.42 -7.56
N ALA A 69 0.95 -6.14 -7.23
CA ALA A 69 1.83 -5.11 -7.73
C ALA A 69 3.07 -5.03 -6.84
N LYS A 70 4.25 -5.05 -7.47
CA LYS A 70 5.50 -4.75 -6.78
C LYS A 70 5.66 -3.23 -6.69
N SER A 71 6.35 -2.78 -5.65
CA SER A 71 6.79 -1.39 -5.58
C SER A 71 7.63 -1.04 -6.82
N SER A 72 7.34 0.10 -7.43
CA SER A 72 8.14 0.74 -8.46
C SER A 72 8.87 1.93 -7.84
N GLN A 73 10.16 2.08 -8.14
CA GLN A 73 10.86 3.32 -7.82
C GLN A 73 10.31 4.47 -8.68
N PRO A 74 10.18 5.70 -8.13
CA PRO A 74 10.77 6.18 -6.88
C PRO A 74 9.87 6.02 -5.63
N VAL A 75 10.53 5.87 -4.47
CA VAL A 75 9.95 5.95 -3.13
C VAL A 75 10.33 7.30 -2.52
N THR A 76 9.41 7.94 -1.79
CA THR A 76 9.66 9.23 -1.15
C THR A 76 9.31 9.17 0.34
N ILE A 77 10.21 9.66 1.18
CA ILE A 77 9.93 9.89 2.60
C ILE A 77 9.45 11.34 2.76
N CYS A 78 8.30 11.53 3.41
CA CYS A 78 7.65 12.83 3.55
C CYS A 78 6.69 12.84 4.76
N HIS A 79 6.29 14.00 5.24
CA HIS A 79 5.20 14.12 6.22
C HIS A 79 3.90 14.39 5.47
N ILE A 80 3.01 13.39 5.38
CA ILE A 80 1.75 13.46 4.63
C ILE A 80 0.62 13.99 5.52
N ASN A 81 0.69 13.73 6.82
CA ASN A 81 -0.34 14.07 7.81
C ASN A 81 0.11 15.13 8.85
N ASP A 82 1.26 15.78 8.61
CA ASP A 82 1.90 16.77 9.49
C ASP A 82 2.18 16.29 10.93
N ASP A 83 2.34 14.98 11.14
CA ASP A 83 2.76 14.40 12.42
C ASP A 83 4.31 14.33 12.54
N PRO A 84 4.88 14.09 13.74
CA PRO A 84 6.34 14.11 13.94
C PRO A 84 7.05 12.88 13.36
N TYR A 85 6.33 11.88 12.86
CA TYR A 85 6.85 10.68 12.26
C TYR A 85 6.86 10.80 10.74
N PRO A 86 7.96 10.44 10.07
CA PRO A 86 8.00 10.47 8.61
C PRO A 86 7.16 9.32 8.03
N ASP A 87 6.45 9.61 6.94
CA ASP A 87 5.69 8.65 6.16
C ASP A 87 6.47 8.20 4.92
N LEU A 88 6.05 7.08 4.35
CA LEU A 88 6.61 6.53 3.12
C LEU A 88 5.56 6.52 2.01
N ARG A 89 5.83 7.24 0.93
CA ARG A 89 5.05 7.19 -0.30
C ARG A 89 5.72 6.24 -1.30
N VAL A 90 4.99 5.20 -1.70
CA VAL A 90 5.42 4.15 -2.62
C VAL A 90 4.48 4.09 -3.81
N GLU A 91 5.02 4.00 -5.02
CA GLU A 91 4.22 3.72 -6.20
C GLU A 91 4.24 2.22 -6.53
N PHE A 92 3.11 1.70 -6.99
CA PHE A 92 2.93 0.31 -7.38
C PHE A 92 2.44 0.24 -8.82
N GLU A 93 3.08 -0.58 -9.66
CA GLU A 93 2.64 -0.75 -11.05
C GLU A 93 1.33 -1.58 -11.09
N ALA A 94 0.25 -0.96 -11.57
CA ALA A 94 -1.04 -1.59 -11.78
C ALA A 94 -1.25 -1.99 -13.26
N ASN A 95 -1.96 -3.10 -13.45
CA ASN A 95 -2.30 -3.58 -14.80
C ASN A 95 -3.23 -2.60 -15.52
N LYS A 96 -3.11 -2.49 -16.85
CA LYS A 96 -3.93 -1.65 -17.75
C LYS A 96 -5.42 -2.04 -17.85
N SER A 97 -5.94 -2.90 -16.97
CA SER A 97 -7.37 -3.18 -16.92
C SER A 97 -8.06 -2.13 -16.05
N PRO A 98 -9.22 -1.60 -16.44
CA PRO A 98 -10.02 -0.75 -15.57
C PRO A 98 -10.19 -1.43 -14.20
N LEU A 99 -9.93 -0.71 -13.11
CA LEU A 99 -10.33 -1.20 -11.80
C LEU A 99 -11.86 -1.28 -11.84
N ASN A 100 -12.41 -2.48 -11.68
CA ASN A 100 -13.86 -2.65 -11.65
C ASN A 100 -14.40 -1.86 -10.43
N SER A 101 -15.50 -1.15 -10.57
CA SER A 101 -16.02 -0.22 -9.54
C SER A 101 -16.45 -0.87 -8.22
N ASP A 102 -16.41 -2.20 -8.13
CA ASP A 102 -16.87 -2.97 -6.96
C ASP A 102 -15.77 -3.19 -5.92
N PHE A 103 -14.58 -2.59 -6.10
CA PHE A 103 -13.45 -2.79 -5.20
C PHE A 103 -13.24 -1.61 -4.26
N ASN A 104 -13.46 -1.87 -2.98
CA ASN A 104 -13.36 -0.85 -1.93
C ASN A 104 -12.13 -1.03 -1.04
N TYR A 105 -11.16 -1.92 -1.35
CA TYR A 105 -9.95 -2.04 -0.51
C TYR A 105 -8.71 -2.59 -1.22
N ALA A 106 -7.54 -2.33 -0.64
CA ALA A 106 -6.28 -3.01 -0.95
C ALA A 106 -5.57 -3.43 0.35
N ILE A 107 -4.78 -4.49 0.24
CA ILE A 107 -3.94 -5.05 1.29
C ILE A 107 -2.49 -4.82 0.87
N LEU A 108 -1.68 -4.27 1.79
CA LEU A 108 -0.24 -4.18 1.62
C LEU A 108 0.43 -5.25 2.47
N ASN A 109 1.36 -5.98 1.89
CA ASN A 109 2.25 -6.90 2.58
C ASN A 109 3.70 -6.45 2.38
N GLY A 110 4.56 -6.67 3.38
CA GLY A 110 5.98 -6.40 3.26
C GLY A 110 6.78 -6.89 4.47
N ARG A 111 8.02 -6.44 4.55
CA ARG A 111 8.93 -6.74 5.66
C ARG A 111 9.73 -5.51 6.10
N LEU A 112 10.04 -5.46 7.38
CA LEU A 112 11.10 -4.61 7.90
C LEU A 112 12.48 -5.24 7.65
N SER A 113 13.53 -4.46 7.83
CA SER A 113 14.95 -4.83 7.72
C SER A 113 15.33 -5.97 8.66
N ASP A 114 14.68 -6.07 9.83
CA ASP A 114 14.85 -7.15 10.81
C ASP A 114 14.07 -8.44 10.46
N GLY A 115 13.34 -8.44 9.34
CA GLY A 115 12.54 -9.56 8.87
C GLY A 115 11.09 -9.60 9.37
N THR A 116 10.71 -8.71 10.30
CA THR A 116 9.33 -8.55 10.80
C THR A 116 8.38 -8.31 9.64
N ILE A 117 7.28 -9.07 9.57
CA ILE A 117 6.25 -8.90 8.55
C ILE A 117 5.44 -7.63 8.86
N ILE A 118 5.16 -6.82 7.85
CA ILE A 118 4.20 -5.72 7.94
C ILE A 118 2.98 -6.00 7.06
N LYS A 119 1.80 -5.63 7.56
CA LYS A 119 0.52 -5.79 6.88
C LYS A 119 -0.34 -4.53 7.06
N GLY A 120 -0.90 -4.00 5.98
CA GLY A 120 -1.81 -2.86 6.00
C GLY A 120 -3.07 -3.15 5.19
N ILE A 121 -4.17 -2.49 5.54
CA ILE A 121 -5.41 -2.49 4.75
C ILE A 121 -5.91 -1.06 4.61
N SER A 122 -6.23 -0.64 3.39
CA SER A 122 -6.85 0.66 3.12
C SER A 122 -8.10 0.46 2.30
N ILE A 123 -9.14 1.24 2.62
CA ILE A 123 -10.33 1.34 1.79
C ILE A 123 -10.04 2.28 0.61
N LEU A 124 -10.52 1.92 -0.59
CA LEU A 124 -10.51 2.79 -1.77
C LEU A 124 -11.78 3.63 -1.74
N ASP A 125 -11.68 4.89 -1.30
CA ASP A 125 -12.79 5.85 -1.39
C ASP A 125 -12.72 6.58 -2.74
N TYR A 126 -13.46 6.11 -3.75
CA TYR A 126 -13.64 6.84 -5.00
C TYR A 126 -14.60 8.00 -4.75
N LYS A 127 -14.07 9.20 -4.49
CA LYS A 127 -14.88 10.42 -4.56
C LYS A 127 -15.07 10.78 -6.04
N PHE A 128 -16.23 10.41 -6.59
CA PHE A 128 -16.72 10.87 -7.89
C PHE A 128 -17.17 12.33 -7.84
#